data_AF-A0A087WZ50-F1
#
_entry.id   AF-A0A087WZ50-F1
#
_cell.length_a   1.000
_cell.length_b   1.000
_cell.length_c   1.000
_cell.angle_alpha   90.00
_cell.angle_beta   90.00
_cell.angle_gamma   90.00
#
_symmetry.space_group_name_H-M   'P 1'
#
loop_
_entity.id
_entity.type
_entity.pdbx_description
1 polymer ?
#
loop_
_entity_poly.entity_id
_entity_poly.type
_entity_poly.pdbx_seq_one_letter_code
_entity_poly.pdbx_strand_id
1 'polypeptide(L)'
;MVHVVSQAGGPEGKDYCILYNPQWAHLPHDLSKASFLQLRNWTASLLCSAADLPARGFSNQIPLVARGNCTFYEKVRLAQGSGARGLLIVSRERLVPPGGNKTQYDEIGIPVALLSYKDMLDIFTRFGRTVRAALYAPKEPVLDYNMVIIFIMAVGTVAIGGYWAGSRDVKKRYMKHKRDDGPEKQEDEAVDVTPVMTCVFVVMCCSMLVLLYYFYDLLVYVVIGIFCLASATGLYSCLAPCVRRLPFGKCRIPNNSLPYFHKRPQARMLLLALFCVAVSVVWGVFRNEDQ
;
A
#
# COMPACT_ATOMS: atom_id res chain seq x y z
N MET A 1 10.59 2.00 -14.81
CA MET A 1 9.38 1.94 -15.66
C MET A 1 9.77 1.55 -17.07
N VAL A 2 8.84 0.94 -17.81
CA VAL A 2 8.98 0.71 -19.26
C VAL A 2 7.87 1.46 -19.98
N HIS A 3 8.27 2.43 -20.81
CA HIS A 3 7.34 3.18 -21.66
C HIS A 3 7.14 2.41 -22.96
N VAL A 4 5.90 2.07 -23.30
CA VAL A 4 5.57 1.29 -24.49
C VAL A 4 4.72 2.10 -25.46
N VAL A 5 5.13 2.10 -26.72
CA VAL A 5 4.44 2.76 -27.83
C VAL A 5 4.21 1.78 -28.99
N SER A 6 3.12 1.98 -29.72
CA SER A 6 2.87 1.23 -30.96
C SER A 6 3.82 1.67 -32.07
N GLN A 7 4.33 0.72 -32.86
CA GLN A 7 5.19 1.01 -34.00
C GLN A 7 4.45 1.77 -35.13
N ALA A 8 3.13 1.58 -35.24
CA ALA A 8 2.32 2.13 -36.33
C ALA A 8 1.89 3.59 -36.13
N GLY A 9 2.29 4.24 -35.03
CA GLY A 9 1.77 5.56 -34.65
C GLY A 9 0.32 5.45 -34.21
N GLY A 10 0.12 5.11 -32.93
CA GLY A 10 -1.20 4.98 -32.29
C GLY A 10 -1.24 5.78 -30.98
N PRO A 11 -2.28 5.61 -30.13
CA PRO A 11 -2.56 6.46 -28.96
C PRO A 11 -1.35 6.59 -28.03
N GLU A 12 -1.32 7.67 -27.24
CA GLU A 12 -0.23 8.01 -26.31
C GLU A 12 0.34 6.77 -25.59
N GLY A 13 1.67 6.68 -25.56
CA GLY A 13 2.36 5.54 -24.96
C GLY A 13 1.98 5.35 -23.49
N LYS A 14 2.05 4.11 -23.01
CA LYS A 14 1.73 3.76 -21.62
C LYS A 14 2.97 3.30 -20.88
N ASP A 15 3.09 3.75 -19.64
CA ASP A 15 4.11 3.29 -18.72
C ASP A 15 3.65 2.05 -17.94
N TYR A 16 4.55 1.08 -17.83
CA TYR A 16 4.37 -0.11 -17.00
C TYR A 16 5.45 -0.19 -15.92
N CYS A 17 5.07 -0.69 -14.76
CA CYS A 17 5.97 -0.90 -13.65
C CYS A 17 6.89 -2.09 -13.95
N ILE A 18 8.18 -1.89 -13.71
CA ILE A 18 9.21 -2.93 -13.83
C ILE A 18 10.07 -2.90 -12.59
N LEU A 19 10.54 -4.07 -12.18
CA LEU A 19 11.45 -4.22 -11.07
C LEU A 19 12.84 -4.54 -11.59
N TYR A 20 13.81 -3.65 -11.35
CA TYR A 20 15.16 -3.79 -11.86
C TYR A 20 16.17 -3.64 -10.72
N ASN A 21 17.40 -4.10 -10.94
CA ASN A 21 18.50 -3.89 -10.01
C ASN A 21 19.45 -2.81 -10.55
N PRO A 22 19.58 -1.65 -9.90
CA PRO A 22 20.45 -0.57 -10.37
C PRO A 22 21.94 -0.91 -10.31
N GLN A 23 22.33 -1.96 -9.58
CA GLN A 23 23.73 -2.44 -9.55
C GLN A 23 24.13 -3.21 -10.81
N TRP A 24 23.17 -3.75 -11.58
CA TRP A 24 23.46 -4.54 -12.78
C TRP A 24 23.61 -3.65 -14.01
N ALA A 25 22.75 -2.64 -14.12
CA ALA A 25 22.82 -1.68 -15.21
C ALA A 25 22.10 -0.39 -14.82
N HIS A 26 22.70 0.73 -15.18
CA HIS A 26 22.08 2.03 -15.00
C HIS A 26 21.05 2.30 -16.08
N LEU A 27 19.84 2.68 -15.64
CA LEU A 27 18.78 3.18 -16.50
C LEU A 27 18.79 4.72 -16.48
N PRO A 28 18.51 5.38 -17.61
CA PRO A 28 18.37 6.83 -17.65
C PRO A 28 17.16 7.26 -16.82
N HIS A 29 17.26 8.44 -16.20
CA HIS A 29 16.15 8.99 -15.39
C HIS A 29 15.04 9.59 -16.25
N ASP A 30 15.40 10.17 -17.39
CA ASP A 30 14.48 10.87 -18.27
C ASP A 30 14.12 9.97 -19.47
N LEU A 31 12.84 9.95 -19.84
CA LEU A 31 12.35 9.24 -21.01
C LEU A 31 13.01 9.74 -22.31
N SER A 32 13.33 11.04 -22.40
CA SER A 32 13.98 11.65 -23.57
C SER A 32 15.39 11.12 -23.84
N LYS A 33 16.08 10.61 -22.82
CA LYS A 33 17.42 10.01 -22.93
C LYS A 33 17.35 8.49 -23.14
N ALA A 34 16.17 7.89 -23.00
CA ALA A 34 15.98 6.46 -23.14
C ALA A 34 15.84 6.09 -24.63
N SER A 35 16.59 5.07 -25.06
CA SER A 35 16.54 4.59 -26.44
C SER A 35 15.32 3.70 -26.68
N PHE A 36 14.51 4.06 -27.67
CA PHE A 36 13.34 3.27 -28.09
C PHE A 36 13.74 2.07 -28.96
N LEU A 37 13.72 0.89 -28.35
CA LEU A 37 14.10 -0.37 -28.98
C LEU A 37 12.87 -1.22 -29.29
N GLN A 38 13.00 -2.14 -30.24
CA GLN A 38 11.89 -3.03 -30.58
C GLN A 38 11.70 -4.05 -29.46
N LEU A 39 10.48 -4.11 -28.95
CA LEU A 39 10.10 -5.01 -27.87
C LEU A 39 9.44 -6.25 -28.49
N ARG A 40 9.93 -7.45 -28.18
CA ARG A 40 9.49 -8.68 -28.85
C ARG A 40 9.09 -9.77 -27.86
N ASN A 41 7.92 -10.36 -28.07
CA ASN A 41 7.39 -11.42 -27.21
C ASN A 41 8.09 -12.76 -27.46
N TRP A 42 8.97 -13.15 -26.55
CA TRP A 42 9.69 -14.44 -26.55
C TRP A 42 9.30 -15.31 -25.33
N THR A 43 8.13 -15.06 -24.74
CA THR A 43 7.69 -15.73 -23.50
C THR A 43 7.40 -17.22 -23.65
N ALA A 44 7.35 -17.74 -24.88
CA ALA A 44 7.27 -19.18 -25.14
C ALA A 44 8.56 -19.93 -24.74
N SER A 45 9.70 -19.22 -24.68
CA SER A 45 10.97 -19.78 -24.22
C SER A 45 11.34 -19.25 -22.83
N LEU A 46 12.05 -20.09 -22.09
CA LEU A 46 12.66 -19.74 -20.81
C LEU A 46 14.04 -19.10 -21.01
N LEU A 47 14.67 -19.18 -22.18
CA LEU A 47 16.03 -18.67 -22.41
C LEU A 47 17.04 -19.18 -21.36
N CYS A 48 17.06 -20.50 -21.13
CA CYS A 48 17.98 -21.12 -20.17
C CYS A 48 19.13 -21.86 -20.88
N SER A 49 19.04 -22.06 -22.19
CA SER A 49 20.04 -22.76 -22.98
C SER A 49 20.34 -22.05 -24.30
N ALA A 50 21.46 -22.37 -24.95
CA ALA A 50 21.76 -21.83 -26.28
C ALA A 50 20.77 -22.29 -27.36
N ALA A 51 20.07 -23.41 -27.16
CA ALA A 51 19.04 -23.91 -28.08
C ALA A 51 17.79 -23.02 -28.11
N ASP A 52 17.58 -22.22 -27.05
CA ASP A 52 16.47 -21.26 -26.94
C ASP A 52 16.71 -19.99 -27.76
N LEU A 53 17.92 -19.79 -28.29
CA LEU A 53 18.29 -18.58 -29.00
C LEU A 53 17.74 -18.57 -30.43
N PRO A 54 17.20 -17.43 -30.90
CA PRO A 54 16.83 -17.29 -32.30
C PRO A 54 18.07 -17.31 -33.19
N ALA A 55 17.94 -17.90 -34.40
CA ALA A 55 19.05 -18.02 -35.36
C ALA A 55 19.68 -16.68 -35.78
N ARG A 56 18.95 -15.55 -35.66
CA ARG A 56 19.44 -14.19 -35.97
C ARG A 56 19.83 -13.38 -34.72
N GLY A 57 19.77 -13.98 -33.53
CA GLY A 57 19.98 -13.28 -32.26
C GLY A 57 18.91 -12.22 -31.94
N PHE A 58 19.17 -11.41 -30.92
CA PHE A 58 18.32 -10.33 -30.44
C PHE A 58 18.86 -8.94 -30.82
N SER A 59 19.50 -8.84 -31.98
CA SER A 59 20.18 -7.63 -32.48
C SER A 59 19.31 -6.37 -32.39
N ASN A 60 19.69 -5.45 -31.48
CA ASN A 60 18.97 -4.18 -31.20
C ASN A 60 17.51 -4.33 -30.74
N GLN A 61 17.20 -5.44 -30.07
CA GLN A 61 15.86 -5.72 -29.52
C GLN A 61 15.90 -5.91 -28.00
N ILE A 62 14.72 -5.78 -27.40
CA ILE A 62 14.44 -6.15 -26.02
C ILE A 62 13.51 -7.38 -26.06
N PRO A 63 14.02 -8.60 -25.87
CA PRO A 63 13.18 -9.78 -25.72
C PRO A 63 12.44 -9.78 -24.37
N LEU A 64 11.15 -10.14 -24.39
CA LEU A 64 10.43 -10.59 -23.20
C LEU A 64 10.55 -12.10 -23.09
N VAL A 65 11.11 -12.60 -22.01
CA VAL A 65 11.26 -14.05 -21.74
C VAL A 65 10.47 -14.44 -20.51
N ALA A 66 10.01 -15.69 -20.43
CA ALA A 66 9.33 -16.16 -19.24
C ALA A 66 10.33 -16.44 -18.09
N ARG A 67 9.89 -16.16 -16.86
CA ARG A 67 10.57 -16.66 -15.66
C ARG A 67 10.56 -18.19 -15.68
N GLY A 68 11.71 -18.78 -15.37
CA GLY A 68 11.91 -20.23 -15.38
C GLY A 68 12.74 -20.69 -14.19
N ASN A 69 13.29 -21.89 -14.30
CA ASN A 69 14.11 -22.53 -13.27
C ASN A 69 15.60 -22.12 -13.31
N CYS A 70 16.06 -21.47 -14.36
CA CYS A 70 17.42 -20.93 -14.44
C CYS A 70 17.55 -19.55 -13.79
N THR A 71 18.79 -19.18 -13.48
CA THR A 71 19.11 -17.93 -12.78
C THR A 71 18.90 -16.70 -13.68
N PHE A 72 18.71 -15.53 -13.07
CA PHE A 72 18.64 -14.27 -13.80
C PHE A 72 19.92 -13.99 -14.59
N TYR A 73 21.08 -14.29 -13.99
CA TYR A 73 22.39 -14.08 -14.61
C TYR A 73 22.57 -14.92 -15.88
N GLU A 74 22.20 -16.21 -15.88
CA GLU A 74 22.31 -17.07 -17.06
C GLU A 74 21.50 -16.54 -18.25
N LYS A 75 20.25 -16.13 -18.02
CA LYS A 75 19.39 -15.55 -19.06
C LYS A 75 20.01 -14.30 -19.68
N VAL A 76 20.57 -13.43 -18.84
CA VAL A 76 21.16 -12.16 -19.25
C VAL A 76 22.42 -12.40 -20.05
N ARG A 77 23.27 -13.34 -19.62
CA ARG A 77 24.47 -13.72 -20.37
C ARG A 77 24.13 -14.23 -21.77
N LEU A 78 23.09 -15.07 -21.90
CA LEU A 78 22.61 -15.56 -23.20
C LEU A 78 22.00 -14.43 -24.06
N ALA A 79 21.20 -13.55 -23.47
CA ALA A 79 20.60 -12.41 -24.17
C ALA A 79 21.66 -11.42 -24.66
N GLN A 80 22.62 -11.05 -23.80
CA GLN A 80 23.71 -10.14 -24.12
C GLN A 80 24.64 -10.74 -25.18
N GLY A 81 25.01 -12.02 -25.04
CA GLY A 81 25.84 -12.73 -26.02
C GLY A 81 25.18 -12.86 -27.40
N SER A 82 23.85 -12.75 -27.47
CA SER A 82 23.09 -12.75 -28.73
C SER A 82 22.70 -11.35 -29.22
N GLY A 83 23.30 -10.29 -28.67
CA GLY A 83 23.16 -8.92 -29.16
C GLY A 83 21.91 -8.17 -28.68
N ALA A 84 21.24 -8.65 -27.63
CA ALA A 84 20.15 -7.90 -26.98
C ALA A 84 20.67 -6.58 -26.39
N ARG A 85 19.82 -5.56 -26.37
CA ARG A 85 20.13 -4.26 -25.74
C ARG A 85 19.43 -4.04 -24.40
N GLY A 86 18.64 -5.02 -23.97
CA GLY A 86 17.96 -5.10 -22.68
C GLY A 86 17.20 -6.42 -22.59
N LEU A 87 16.82 -6.84 -21.39
CA LEU A 87 16.07 -8.06 -21.15
C LEU A 87 14.90 -7.80 -20.19
N LEU A 88 13.69 -8.20 -20.60
CA LEU A 88 12.53 -8.19 -19.71
C LEU A 88 12.10 -9.62 -19.37
N ILE A 89 12.00 -9.90 -18.07
CA ILE A 89 11.65 -11.23 -17.57
C ILE A 89 10.23 -11.19 -17.02
N VAL A 90 9.35 -11.96 -17.63
CA VAL A 90 7.92 -11.98 -17.28
C VAL A 90 7.68 -12.99 -16.16
N SER A 91 7.21 -12.51 -15.02
CA SER A 91 6.88 -13.34 -13.85
C SER A 91 5.36 -13.42 -13.65
N ARG A 92 4.85 -14.63 -13.39
CA ARG A 92 3.47 -14.84 -12.93
C ARG A 92 3.33 -14.69 -11.41
N GLU A 93 4.43 -14.91 -10.69
CA GLU A 93 4.55 -14.74 -9.25
C GLU A 93 5.01 -13.33 -8.88
N ARG A 94 5.14 -13.04 -7.58
CA ARG A 94 5.67 -11.78 -7.06
C ARG A 94 6.99 -11.40 -7.75
N LEU A 95 7.09 -10.13 -8.12
CA LEU A 95 8.29 -9.55 -8.71
C LEU A 95 9.37 -9.48 -7.62
N VAL A 96 10.54 -10.03 -7.90
CA VAL A 96 11.71 -10.00 -7.01
C VAL A 96 12.83 -9.30 -7.79
N PRO A 97 13.57 -8.36 -7.18
CA PRO A 97 14.65 -7.69 -7.91
C PRO A 97 15.70 -8.73 -8.34
N PRO A 98 16.22 -8.66 -9.58
CA PRO A 98 17.20 -9.63 -10.03
C PRO A 98 18.48 -9.49 -9.20
N GLY A 99 18.85 -10.57 -8.51
CA GLY A 99 20.01 -10.63 -7.63
C GLY A 99 21.08 -11.59 -8.15
N GLY A 100 22.34 -11.33 -7.81
CA GLY A 100 23.49 -12.14 -8.19
C GLY A 100 24.70 -11.83 -7.31
N ASN A 101 25.86 -12.39 -7.65
CA ASN A 101 27.11 -12.13 -6.94
C ASN A 101 27.81 -10.87 -7.48
N LYS A 102 28.63 -10.20 -6.66
CA LYS A 102 29.34 -8.97 -7.07
C LYS A 102 30.16 -9.14 -8.35
N THR A 103 30.85 -10.26 -8.51
CA THR A 103 31.66 -10.56 -9.71
C THR A 103 30.81 -10.75 -10.96
N GLN A 104 29.53 -11.11 -10.82
CA GLN A 104 28.61 -11.25 -11.95
C GLN A 104 28.08 -9.90 -12.44
N TYR A 105 28.19 -8.85 -11.63
CA TYR A 105 27.70 -7.51 -11.97
C TYR A 105 28.60 -6.84 -13.01
N ASP A 106 29.92 -7.05 -12.93
CA ASP A 106 30.89 -6.44 -13.83
C ASP A 106 30.79 -6.98 -15.28
N GLU A 107 30.21 -8.17 -15.46
CA GLU A 107 30.04 -8.79 -16.79
C GLU A 107 28.75 -8.38 -17.51
N ILE A 108 27.78 -7.82 -16.78
CA ILE A 108 26.47 -7.45 -17.32
C ILE A 108 26.54 -6.03 -17.88
N GLY A 109 26.31 -5.90 -19.19
CA GLY A 109 26.30 -4.63 -19.91
C GLY A 109 24.91 -4.18 -20.38
N ILE A 110 23.85 -4.95 -20.10
CA ILE A 110 22.48 -4.66 -20.55
C ILE A 110 21.52 -4.54 -19.37
N PRO A 111 20.50 -3.65 -19.44
CA PRO A 111 19.48 -3.54 -18.41
C PRO A 111 18.56 -4.75 -18.34
N VAL A 112 18.30 -5.20 -17.12
CA VAL A 112 17.51 -6.38 -16.81
C VAL A 112 16.41 -6.00 -15.84
N ALA A 113 15.16 -6.25 -16.21
CA ALA A 113 14.04 -5.95 -15.33
C ALA A 113 12.96 -7.03 -15.43
N LEU A 114 12.20 -7.18 -14.35
CA LEU A 114 11.04 -8.05 -14.30
C LEU A 114 9.77 -7.26 -14.59
N LEU A 115 8.85 -7.91 -15.30
CA LEU A 115 7.53 -7.39 -15.65
C LEU A 115 6.46 -8.40 -15.23
N SER A 116 5.30 -7.92 -14.77
CA SER A 116 4.18 -8.80 -14.43
C SER A 116 3.59 -9.45 -15.68
N TYR A 117 3.13 -10.70 -15.56
CA TYR A 117 2.43 -11.39 -16.65
C TYR A 117 1.15 -10.65 -17.09
N LYS A 118 0.45 -10.00 -16.16
CA LYS A 118 -0.75 -9.19 -16.48
C LYS A 118 -0.39 -7.99 -17.36
N ASP A 119 0.69 -7.29 -17.05
CA ASP A 119 1.16 -6.13 -17.80
C ASP A 119 1.63 -6.51 -19.21
N MET A 120 2.33 -7.64 -19.33
CA MET A 120 2.74 -8.18 -20.61
C MET A 120 1.54 -8.48 -21.52
N LEU A 121 0.47 -9.06 -20.98
CA LEU A 121 -0.77 -9.25 -21.74
C LEU A 121 -1.33 -7.91 -22.18
N ASP A 122 -1.53 -6.96 -21.26
CA ASP A 122 -2.07 -5.61 -21.55
C ASP A 122 -1.29 -4.91 -22.66
N ILE A 123 0.05 -4.97 -22.66
CA ILE A 123 0.92 -4.42 -23.70
C ILE A 123 0.54 -4.95 -25.09
N PHE A 124 0.50 -6.27 -25.27
CA PHE A 124 0.26 -6.87 -26.58
C PHE A 124 -1.21 -6.80 -27.01
N THR A 125 -2.15 -6.74 -26.07
CA THR A 125 -3.57 -6.49 -26.39
C THR A 125 -3.81 -5.04 -26.84
N ARG A 126 -3.19 -4.05 -26.21
CA ARG A 126 -3.41 -2.63 -26.54
C ARG A 126 -2.61 -2.16 -27.74
N PHE A 127 -1.32 -2.47 -27.80
CA PHE A 127 -0.40 -1.90 -28.80
C PHE A 127 -0.11 -2.86 -29.96
N GLY A 128 -0.62 -4.09 -29.91
CA GLY A 128 -0.44 -5.11 -30.94
C GLY A 128 0.90 -5.83 -30.87
N ARG A 129 1.25 -6.57 -31.94
CA ARG A 129 2.43 -7.45 -31.98
C ARG A 129 3.77 -6.73 -32.13
N THR A 130 3.75 -5.52 -32.69
CA THR A 130 4.93 -4.75 -33.04
C THR A 130 4.99 -3.48 -32.23
N VAL A 131 5.78 -3.52 -31.16
CA VAL A 131 5.86 -2.47 -30.14
C VAL A 131 7.29 -1.99 -29.97
N ARG A 132 7.46 -0.72 -29.62
CA ARG A 132 8.74 -0.15 -29.20
C ARG A 132 8.66 0.20 -27.73
N ALA A 133 9.74 -0.03 -27.01
CA ALA A 133 9.81 0.24 -25.59
C ALA A 133 11.11 0.95 -25.22
N ALA A 134 11.01 1.79 -24.21
CA ALA A 134 12.14 2.47 -23.60
C ALA A 134 12.11 2.21 -22.09
N LEU A 135 13.24 1.75 -21.53
CA LEU A 135 13.38 1.57 -20.09
C LEU A 135 13.98 2.84 -19.49
N TYR A 136 13.35 3.34 -18.43
CA TYR A 136 13.84 4.49 -17.67
C TYR A 136 13.50 4.33 -16.20
N ALA A 137 14.26 4.98 -15.33
CA ALA A 137 14.10 4.92 -13.88
C ALA A 137 13.87 6.34 -13.34
N PRO A 138 12.61 6.80 -13.25
CA PRO A 138 12.34 8.13 -12.71
C PRO A 138 12.87 8.23 -11.27
N LYS A 139 13.40 9.40 -10.89
CA LYS A 139 13.87 9.60 -9.52
C LYS A 139 12.67 9.57 -8.57
N GLU A 140 12.75 8.74 -7.54
CA GLU A 140 11.77 8.77 -6.47
C GLU A 140 11.90 10.11 -5.73
N PRO A 141 10.80 10.88 -5.58
CA PRO A 141 10.84 12.09 -4.78
C PRO A 141 11.13 11.72 -3.33
N VAL A 142 12.10 12.39 -2.71
CA VAL A 142 12.50 12.16 -1.30
C VAL A 142 11.37 12.49 -0.30
N LEU A 143 10.38 13.28 -0.73
CA LEU A 143 9.22 13.65 0.06
C LEU A 143 7.97 13.56 -0.84
N ASP A 144 7.20 12.49 -0.66
CA ASP A 144 5.89 12.37 -1.29
C ASP A 144 4.90 13.31 -0.57
N TYR A 145 4.08 14.02 -1.34
CA TYR A 145 3.00 14.86 -0.82
C TYR A 145 2.03 14.05 0.06
N ASN A 146 1.80 12.77 -0.27
CA ASN A 146 1.01 11.87 0.57
C ASN A 146 1.56 11.75 1.99
N MET A 147 2.89 11.67 2.14
CA MET A 147 3.55 11.60 3.45
C MET A 147 3.32 12.87 4.25
N VAL A 148 3.39 14.03 3.60
CA VAL A 148 3.14 15.34 4.22
C VAL A 148 1.69 15.45 4.69
N ILE A 149 0.72 15.05 3.85
CA ILE A 149 -0.70 15.08 4.23
C ILE A 149 -0.95 14.18 5.43
N ILE A 150 -0.46 12.93 5.40
CA ILE A 150 -0.63 11.98 6.51
C ILE A 150 0.00 12.52 7.79
N PHE A 151 1.17 13.15 7.71
CA PHE A 151 1.83 13.78 8.86
C PHE A 151 0.97 14.90 9.46
N ILE A 152 0.48 15.83 8.63
CA ILE A 152 -0.38 16.93 9.09
C ILE A 152 -1.67 16.38 9.71
N MET A 153 -2.30 15.38 9.09
CA MET A 153 -3.49 14.73 9.63
C MET A 153 -3.22 14.07 10.98
N ALA A 154 -2.09 13.38 11.13
CA ALA A 154 -1.72 12.71 12.38
C ALA A 154 -1.47 13.72 13.50
N VAL A 155 -0.62 14.73 13.27
CA VAL A 155 -0.33 15.77 14.26
C VAL A 155 -1.58 16.57 14.62
N GLY A 156 -2.39 16.93 13.62
CA GLY A 156 -3.66 17.62 13.83
C GLY A 156 -4.63 16.80 14.69
N THR A 157 -4.76 15.49 14.41
CA THR A 157 -5.63 14.59 15.18
C THR A 157 -5.17 14.47 16.63
N VAL A 158 -3.87 14.33 16.87
CA VAL A 158 -3.29 14.26 18.23
C VAL A 158 -3.49 15.58 18.98
N ALA A 159 -3.24 16.72 18.33
CA ALA A 159 -3.41 18.05 18.94
C ALA A 159 -4.87 18.32 19.31
N ILE A 160 -5.81 18.06 18.41
CA ILE A 160 -7.25 18.23 18.66
C ILE A 160 -7.72 17.25 19.73
N GLY A 161 -7.29 16.00 19.67
CA GLY A 161 -7.62 14.97 20.66
C GLY A 161 -7.13 15.34 22.06
N GLY A 162 -5.87 15.79 22.18
CA GLY A 162 -5.27 16.25 23.43
C GLY A 162 -5.98 17.50 23.99
N TYR A 163 -6.27 18.48 23.13
CA TYR A 163 -7.02 19.68 23.54
C TYR A 163 -8.43 19.33 24.04
N TRP A 164 -9.16 18.45 23.34
CA TRP A 164 -10.50 18.05 23.74
C TRP A 164 -10.50 17.28 25.06
N ALA A 165 -9.57 16.33 25.22
CA ALA A 165 -9.40 15.58 26.46
C ALA A 165 -9.17 16.54 27.65
N GLY A 166 -8.20 17.46 27.53
CA GLY A 166 -7.90 18.44 28.58
C GLY A 166 -9.07 19.39 28.87
N SER A 167 -9.78 19.88 27.84
CA SER A 167 -10.92 20.79 28.03
C SER A 167 -12.10 20.11 28.75
N ARG A 168 -12.35 18.82 28.48
CA ARG A 168 -13.37 18.04 29.20
C ARG A 168 -13.02 17.87 30.68
N ASP A 169 -11.75 17.64 30.99
CA ASP A 169 -11.30 17.47 32.37
C ASP A 169 -11.39 18.78 33.15
N VAL A 170 -11.03 19.92 32.55
CA VAL A 170 -11.20 21.24 33.17
C VAL A 170 -12.67 21.55 33.41
N LYS A 171 -13.56 21.29 32.44
CA LYS A 171 -15.00 21.51 32.60
C LYS A 171 -15.62 20.59 33.66
N LYS A 172 -15.15 19.34 33.76
CA LYS A 172 -15.60 18.38 34.78
C LYS A 172 -15.14 18.82 36.17
N ARG A 173 -13.88 19.26 36.33
CA ARG A 173 -13.35 19.83 37.58
C ARG A 173 -14.09 21.11 38.00
N TYR A 174 -14.32 22.03 37.06
CA TYR A 174 -15.09 23.26 37.32
C TYR A 174 -16.54 22.99 37.75
N MET A 175 -17.22 22.03 37.11
CA MET A 175 -18.59 21.64 37.49
C MET A 175 -18.63 20.87 38.82
N LYS A 176 -17.58 20.13 39.19
CA LYS A 176 -17.46 19.47 40.50
C LYS A 176 -17.28 20.51 41.61
N HIS A 177 -16.41 21.49 41.39
CA HIS A 177 -16.16 22.60 42.32
C HIS A 177 -17.39 23.52 42.52
N LYS A 178 -18.29 23.62 41.53
CA LYS A 178 -19.54 24.39 41.65
C LYS A 178 -20.68 23.63 42.34
N ARG A 179 -20.50 22.33 42.60
CA ARG A 179 -21.53 21.44 43.20
C ARG A 179 -21.19 20.99 44.61
N ASP A 180 -19.98 21.26 45.09
CA ASP A 180 -19.42 20.79 46.35
C ASP A 180 -18.71 21.95 47.07
N ASP A 181 -19.44 22.68 47.91
CA ASP A 181 -18.87 23.55 48.96
C ASP A 181 -18.75 22.71 50.27
N GLY A 182 -17.94 21.66 50.23
CA GLY A 182 -17.62 20.78 51.35
C GLY A 182 -16.20 20.21 51.21
N PRO A 183 -15.42 20.07 52.29
CA PRO A 183 -13.99 19.78 52.19
C PRO A 183 -13.78 18.27 52.03
N GLU A 184 -13.86 17.78 50.79
CA GLU A 184 -13.35 16.45 50.46
C GLU A 184 -12.15 16.55 49.53
N LYS A 185 -11.05 15.95 50.00
CA LYS A 185 -9.73 15.93 49.39
C LYS A 185 -9.84 15.58 47.90
N GLN A 186 -9.32 16.51 47.11
CA GLN A 186 -9.02 16.30 45.71
C GLN A 186 -7.91 15.25 45.60
N GLU A 187 -8.30 13.99 45.48
CA GLU A 187 -7.46 12.99 44.83
C GLU A 187 -7.57 13.28 43.34
N ASP A 188 -6.56 13.99 42.84
CA ASP A 188 -6.35 14.15 41.41
C ASP A 188 -6.25 12.75 40.79
N GLU A 189 -7.29 12.31 40.08
CA GLU A 189 -7.18 11.31 39.00
C GLU A 189 -6.39 11.91 37.81
N ALA A 190 -5.29 12.60 38.07
CA ALA A 190 -4.17 12.56 37.15
C ALA A 190 -3.62 11.14 37.34
N VAL A 191 -3.83 10.27 36.34
CA VAL A 191 -3.11 9.00 36.29
C VAL A 191 -1.63 9.38 36.35
N ASP A 192 -1.01 9.28 37.52
CA ASP A 192 0.43 9.38 37.64
C ASP A 192 0.98 8.37 36.66
N VAL A 193 1.67 8.87 35.64
CA VAL A 193 2.33 8.06 34.61
C VAL A 193 3.45 7.35 35.33
N THR A 194 3.08 6.28 36.02
CA THR A 194 3.98 5.53 36.89
C THR A 194 4.99 4.90 35.95
N PRO A 195 6.30 4.93 36.26
CA PRO A 195 7.32 4.29 35.44
C PRO A 195 6.99 2.81 35.15
N VAL A 196 6.24 2.16 36.03
CA VAL A 196 5.65 0.83 35.83
C VAL A 196 4.67 0.78 34.66
N MET A 197 3.73 1.72 34.54
CA MET A 197 2.78 1.80 33.42
C MET A 197 3.51 2.04 32.09
N THR A 198 4.54 2.90 32.10
CA THR A 198 5.39 3.11 30.92
C THR A 198 6.14 1.85 30.54
N CYS A 199 6.74 1.14 31.50
CA CYS A 199 7.45 -0.12 31.26
C CYS A 199 6.52 -1.19 30.67
N VAL A 200 5.33 -1.37 31.25
CA VAL A 200 4.30 -2.31 30.74
C VAL A 200 3.90 -1.93 29.31
N PHE A 201 3.68 -0.65 29.02
CA PHE A 201 3.34 -0.20 27.68
C PHE A 201 4.44 -0.51 26.66
N VAL A 202 5.70 -0.22 27.00
CA VAL A 202 6.85 -0.53 26.12
C VAL A 202 6.95 -2.02 25.84
N VAL A 203 6.84 -2.86 26.87
CA VAL A 203 6.87 -4.33 26.71
C VAL A 203 5.73 -4.81 25.82
N MET A 204 4.52 -4.30 26.02
CA MET A 204 3.36 -4.62 25.18
C MET A 204 3.60 -4.21 23.72
N CYS A 205 4.09 -3.00 23.45
CA CYS A 205 4.42 -2.54 22.11
C CYS A 205 5.50 -3.40 21.44
N CYS A 206 6.60 -3.70 22.15
CA CYS A 206 7.67 -4.57 21.64
C CYS A 206 7.15 -5.97 21.33
N SER A 207 6.32 -6.55 22.21
CA SER A 207 5.73 -7.87 21.98
C SER A 207 4.84 -7.91 20.75
N MET A 208 4.04 -6.86 20.52
CA MET A 208 3.18 -6.74 19.34
C MET A 208 4.00 -6.67 18.05
N LEU A 209 5.12 -5.92 18.04
CA LEU A 209 6.02 -5.86 16.89
C LEU A 209 6.68 -7.21 16.58
N VAL A 210 7.15 -7.93 17.62
CA VAL A 210 7.74 -9.26 17.45
C VAL A 210 6.72 -10.26 16.93
N LEU A 211 5.49 -10.22 17.46
CA LEU A 211 4.39 -11.05 16.97
C LEU A 211 4.08 -10.73 15.50
N LEU A 212 4.03 -9.46 15.11
CA LEU A 212 3.80 -9.05 13.73
C LEU A 212 4.93 -9.53 12.79
N TYR A 213 6.17 -9.61 13.26
CA TYR A 213 7.29 -10.13 12.48
C TYR A 213 7.15 -11.63 12.18
N TYR A 214 6.78 -12.45 13.16
CA TYR A 214 6.65 -13.90 12.98
C TYR A 214 5.30 -14.36 12.41
N PHE A 215 4.20 -13.67 12.75
CA PHE A 215 2.83 -14.07 12.41
C PHE A 215 2.10 -13.00 11.58
N TYR A 216 2.83 -12.33 10.69
CA TYR A 216 2.31 -11.25 9.86
C TYR A 216 0.99 -11.60 9.16
N ASP A 217 0.95 -12.76 8.50
CA ASP A 217 -0.16 -13.16 7.63
C ASP A 217 -1.50 -13.28 8.36
N LEU A 218 -1.51 -13.61 9.66
CA LEU A 218 -2.75 -13.69 10.45
C LEU A 218 -3.00 -12.39 11.23
N LEU A 219 -1.97 -11.85 11.88
CA LEU A 219 -2.12 -10.72 12.79
C LEU A 219 -2.52 -9.43 12.08
N VAL A 220 -2.10 -9.23 10.83
CA VAL A 220 -2.53 -8.07 10.04
C VAL A 220 -4.05 -8.01 9.93
N TYR A 221 -4.72 -9.12 9.66
CA TYR A 221 -6.18 -9.15 9.56
C TYR A 221 -6.85 -8.89 10.92
N VAL A 222 -6.26 -9.39 12.02
CA VAL A 222 -6.75 -9.11 13.37
C VAL A 222 -6.64 -7.61 13.69
N VAL A 223 -5.49 -6.99 13.39
CA VAL A 223 -5.27 -5.55 13.60
C VAL A 223 -6.22 -4.72 12.76
N ILE A 224 -6.44 -5.08 11.49
CA ILE A 224 -7.43 -4.42 10.62
C ILE A 224 -8.83 -4.54 11.20
N GLY A 225 -9.22 -5.73 11.69
CA GLY A 225 -10.52 -5.94 12.32
C GLY A 225 -10.73 -5.04 13.54
N ILE A 226 -9.73 -4.99 14.44
CA ILE A 226 -9.75 -4.11 15.61
C ILE A 226 -9.82 -2.64 15.19
N PHE A 227 -9.03 -2.23 14.18
CA PHE A 227 -9.05 -0.87 13.66
C PHE A 227 -10.43 -0.49 13.09
N CYS A 228 -11.07 -1.36 12.31
CA CYS A 228 -12.42 -1.14 11.79
C CYS A 228 -13.46 -1.02 12.92
N LEU A 229 -13.34 -1.80 14.00
CA LEU A 229 -14.23 -1.70 15.16
C LEU A 229 -13.99 -0.39 15.94
N ALA A 230 -12.74 -0.03 16.16
CA ALA A 230 -12.34 1.20 16.85
C ALA A 230 -12.74 2.46 16.04
N SER A 231 -12.58 2.43 14.72
CA SER A 231 -12.96 3.54 13.84
C SER A 231 -14.48 3.68 13.74
N ALA A 232 -15.23 2.58 13.63
CA ALA A 232 -16.70 2.62 13.66
C ALA A 232 -17.23 3.20 14.98
N THR A 233 -16.67 2.78 16.12
CA THR A 233 -17.07 3.29 17.44
C THR A 233 -16.66 4.75 17.64
N GLY A 234 -15.44 5.13 17.26
CA GLY A 234 -14.98 6.51 17.30
C GLY A 234 -15.82 7.45 16.43
N LEU A 235 -16.11 7.04 15.19
CA LEU A 235 -16.95 7.79 14.27
C LEU A 235 -18.38 7.94 14.79
N TYR A 236 -18.94 6.88 15.38
CA TYR A 236 -20.26 6.93 16.02
C TYR A 236 -20.28 7.96 17.16
N SER A 237 -19.26 7.95 18.03
CA SER A 237 -19.14 8.89 19.14
C SER A 237 -19.01 10.34 18.68
N CYS A 238 -18.28 10.59 17.59
CA CYS A 238 -18.12 11.92 17.02
C CYS A 238 -19.39 12.45 16.34
N LEU A 239 -20.12 11.59 15.62
CA LEU A 239 -21.32 11.98 14.88
C LEU A 239 -22.60 11.97 15.73
N ALA A 240 -22.65 11.21 16.82
CA ALA A 240 -23.83 11.09 17.68
C ALA A 240 -24.37 12.45 18.20
N PRO A 241 -23.54 13.41 18.66
CA PRO A 241 -24.01 14.74 19.04
C PRO A 241 -24.62 15.53 17.88
N CYS A 242 -24.04 15.42 16.68
CA CYS A 242 -24.53 16.10 15.47
C CYS A 242 -25.90 15.55 15.04
N VAL A 243 -26.04 14.22 14.99
CA VAL A 243 -27.30 13.55 14.63
C VAL A 243 -28.40 13.82 15.66
N ARG A 244 -28.05 13.98 16.94
CA ARG A 244 -29.03 14.37 17.97
C ARG A 244 -29.59 15.78 17.77
N ARG A 245 -28.81 16.70 17.20
CA ARG A 245 -29.24 18.08 16.89
C ARG A 245 -30.13 18.18 15.65
N LEU A 246 -30.12 17.18 14.78
CA LEU A 246 -30.98 17.18 13.60
C LEU A 246 -32.46 16.93 13.99
N PRO A 247 -33.41 17.71 13.45
CA PRO A 247 -34.83 17.64 13.81
C PRO A 247 -35.58 16.43 13.22
N PHE A 248 -34.97 15.71 12.27
CA PHE A 248 -35.57 14.58 11.54
C PHE A 248 -35.44 13.23 12.28
N GLY A 249 -36.40 12.31 12.09
CA GLY A 249 -36.27 10.90 12.51
C GLY A 249 -36.44 10.63 14.02
N LYS A 250 -37.42 11.26 14.67
CA LYS A 250 -37.75 11.05 16.10
C LYS A 250 -38.45 9.71 16.40
N CYS A 251 -38.72 8.89 15.40
CA CYS A 251 -39.39 7.60 15.56
C CYS A 251 -38.56 6.66 16.46
N ARG A 252 -39.22 6.11 17.48
CA ARG A 252 -38.65 5.15 18.43
C ARG A 252 -39.06 3.75 18.00
N ILE A 253 -38.13 2.80 18.04
CA ILE A 253 -38.39 1.42 17.59
C ILE A 253 -39.50 0.80 18.48
N PRO A 254 -40.51 0.13 17.88
CA PRO A 254 -41.57 -0.55 18.63
C PRO A 254 -41.04 -1.75 19.45
N ASN A 255 -41.88 -2.26 20.34
CA ASN A 255 -41.49 -3.24 21.36
C ASN A 255 -41.11 -4.59 20.70
N ASN A 256 -39.82 -4.93 20.71
CA ASN A 256 -39.31 -6.22 20.25
C ASN A 256 -38.63 -6.95 21.42
N SER A 257 -38.76 -8.27 21.48
CA SER A 257 -38.21 -9.18 22.50
C SER A 257 -36.69 -9.40 22.42
N LEU A 258 -35.95 -8.53 21.73
CA LEU A 258 -34.49 -8.65 21.57
C LEU A 258 -33.75 -7.92 22.72
N PRO A 259 -32.80 -8.60 23.41
CA PRO A 259 -32.16 -8.07 24.63
C PRO A 259 -31.39 -6.76 24.40
N TYR A 260 -30.86 -6.51 23.20
CA TYR A 260 -30.12 -5.28 22.86
C TYR A 260 -31.03 -4.07 22.59
N PHE A 261 -32.31 -4.29 22.23
CA PHE A 261 -33.27 -3.24 21.87
C PHE A 261 -34.20 -2.81 23.01
N HIS A 262 -34.02 -3.37 24.21
CA HIS A 262 -34.86 -3.11 25.38
C HIS A 262 -34.89 -1.63 25.81
N LYS A 263 -33.81 -0.87 25.53
CA LYS A 263 -33.69 0.57 25.87
C LYS A 263 -34.37 1.51 24.87
N ARG A 264 -35.14 0.99 23.91
CA ARG A 264 -35.86 1.76 22.86
C ARG A 264 -34.95 2.81 22.18
N PRO A 265 -33.87 2.40 21.49
CA PRO A 265 -33.00 3.34 20.79
C PRO A 265 -33.80 4.06 19.69
N GLN A 266 -33.48 5.34 19.47
CA GLN A 266 -34.09 6.13 18.40
C GLN A 266 -33.60 5.59 17.05
N ALA A 267 -34.48 5.48 16.06
CA ALA A 267 -34.14 4.93 14.74
C ALA A 267 -32.92 5.63 14.10
N ARG A 268 -32.78 6.94 14.31
CA ARG A 268 -31.62 7.73 13.87
C ARG A 268 -30.27 7.28 14.44
N MET A 269 -30.23 6.80 15.69
CA MET A 269 -28.98 6.32 16.30
C MET A 269 -28.61 4.94 15.77
N LEU A 270 -29.59 4.12 15.40
CA LEU A 270 -29.36 2.83 14.74
C LEU A 270 -28.84 3.03 13.32
N LEU A 271 -29.45 3.96 12.57
CA LEU A 271 -28.99 4.32 11.22
C LEU A 271 -27.56 4.85 11.27
N LEU A 272 -27.23 5.71 12.24
CA LEU A 272 -25.87 6.19 12.43
C LEU A 272 -24.88 5.05 12.70
N ALA A 273 -25.23 4.09 13.57
CA ALA A 273 -24.37 2.94 13.83
C ALA A 273 -24.14 2.11 12.56
N LEU A 274 -25.19 1.86 11.79
CA LEU A 274 -25.10 1.13 10.51
C LEU A 274 -24.23 1.87 9.49
N PHE A 275 -24.37 3.20 9.41
CA PHE A 275 -23.52 4.03 8.57
C PHE A 275 -22.04 3.94 8.98
N CYS A 276 -21.73 4.05 10.27
CA CYS A 276 -20.34 3.97 10.75
C CYS A 276 -19.71 2.59 10.48
N VAL A 277 -20.48 1.50 10.65
CA VAL A 277 -20.03 0.15 10.29
C VAL A 277 -19.84 0.04 8.78
N ALA A 278 -20.78 0.51 7.96
CA ALA A 278 -20.69 0.44 6.51
C ALA A 278 -19.43 1.16 5.98
N VAL A 279 -19.15 2.38 6.46
CA VAL A 279 -17.93 3.13 6.10
C VAL A 279 -16.67 2.33 6.44
N SER A 280 -16.63 1.71 7.62
CA SER A 280 -15.47 0.94 8.09
C SER A 280 -15.27 -0.35 7.30
N VAL A 281 -16.36 -1.01 6.89
CA VAL A 281 -16.34 -2.21 6.04
C VAL A 281 -15.93 -1.87 4.62
N VAL A 282 -16.49 -0.80 4.03
CA VAL A 282 -16.11 -0.32 2.69
C VAL A 282 -14.61 -0.05 2.64
N TRP A 283 -14.08 0.69 3.61
CA TRP A 283 -12.63 0.90 3.70
C TRP A 283 -11.85 -0.43 3.80
N GLY A 284 -12.29 -1.36 4.66
CA GLY A 284 -11.64 -2.65 4.83
C GLY A 284 -11.62 -3.54 3.59
N VAL A 285 -12.66 -3.47 2.75
CA VAL A 285 -12.77 -4.23 1.49
C VAL A 285 -11.92 -3.59 0.40
N PHE A 286 -12.02 -2.28 0.22
CA PHE A 286 -11.36 -1.56 -0.88
C PHE A 286 -9.89 -1.22 -0.62
N ARG A 287 -9.36 -1.42 0.60
CA ARG A 287 -7.98 -1.05 0.97
C ARG A 287 -6.87 -1.65 0.09
N ASN A 288 -7.16 -2.70 -0.68
CA ASN A 288 -6.17 -3.49 -1.40
C ASN A 288 -6.42 -3.55 -2.93
N GLU A 289 -7.39 -2.80 -3.46
CA GLU A 289 -7.66 -2.80 -4.90
C GLU A 289 -6.63 -2.00 -5.71
N ASP A 290 -5.82 -1.15 -5.07
CA ASP A 290 -4.82 -0.30 -5.71
C ASP A 290 -3.39 -0.94 -5.81
N GLN A 291 -3.28 -2.27 -5.77
CA GLN A 291 -2.00 -2.98 -6.00
C GLN A 291 -1.93 -3.73 -7.32
#